data_AF-A0A958TAS5-F1
#
_entry.id   AF-A0A958TAS5-F1
#
_cell.length_a   1.000
_cell.length_b   1.000
_cell.length_c   1.000
_cell.angle_alpha   90.00
_cell.angle_beta   90.00
_cell.angle_gamma   90.00
#
_symmetry.space_group_name_H-M   'P 1'
#
loop_
_entity.id
_entity.type
_entity.pdbx_description
1 polymer ?
#
loop_
_entity_poly.entity_id
_entity_poly.type
_entity_poly.pdbx_seq_one_letter_code
_entity_poly.pdbx_strand_id
1 'polypeptide(L)' 'PSFFIGSKNRLAFSGGVAYGPVNKLTNGLEVGEQTEIFDIDNYTKSVYDFGYYFGISFSLFDIK' A
#
# COMPACT_ATOMS: atom_id res chain seq x y z
N PRO A 1 -10.26 -10.54 -0.41
CA PRO A 1 -10.96 -11.58 -1.20
C PRO A 1 -10.32 -11.72 -2.58
N SER A 2 -10.30 -12.93 -3.15
CA SER A 2 -9.76 -13.17 -4.49
C SER A 2 -10.71 -14.01 -5.33
N PHE A 3 -10.80 -13.68 -6.62
CA PHE A 3 -11.59 -14.39 -7.62
C PHE A 3 -10.64 -14.89 -8.72
N PHE A 4 -10.74 -16.17 -9.07
CA PHE A 4 -9.88 -16.82 -10.05
C PHE A 4 -10.70 -17.29 -11.25
N ILE A 5 -10.26 -16.96 -12.46
CA ILE A 5 -10.89 -17.35 -13.72
C ILE A 5 -9.84 -18.02 -14.62
N GLY A 6 -10.15 -19.20 -15.14
CA GLY A 6 -9.33 -19.92 -16.13
C GLY A 6 -8.64 -21.18 -15.59
N SER A 7 -8.62 -22.26 -16.39
CA SER A 7 -8.09 -23.58 -16.02
C SER A 7 -6.62 -23.79 -16.41
N LYS A 8 -6.14 -23.13 -17.47
CA LYS A 8 -4.75 -23.21 -17.98
C LYS A 8 -4.01 -21.89 -17.84
N ASN A 9 -4.67 -20.79 -18.22
CA ASN A 9 -4.21 -19.43 -17.96
C ASN A 9 -5.02 -18.87 -16.79
N ARG A 10 -4.43 -18.84 -15.60
CA ARG A 10 -5.11 -18.37 -14.39
C ARG A 10 -5.02 -16.84 -14.33
N LEU A 11 -6.16 -16.17 -14.52
CA LEU A 11 -6.34 -14.76 -14.22
C LEU A 11 -6.96 -14.64 -12.82
N ALA A 12 -6.34 -13.85 -11.95
CA ALA A 12 -6.81 -13.63 -10.60
C ALA A 12 -7.03 -12.14 -10.33
N PHE A 13 -8.20 -11.83 -9.81
CA PHE A 13 -8.52 -10.53 -9.27
C PHE A 13 -8.47 -10.62 -7.76
N SER A 14 -7.68 -9.77 -7.12
CA SER A 14 -7.59 -9.68 -5.67
C SER A 14 -7.95 -8.27 -5.24
N GLY A 15 -8.65 -8.18 -4.12
CA GLY A 15 -8.91 -6.90 -3.48
C GLY A 15 -9.01 -7.11 -2.00
N GLY A 16 -8.77 -6.06 -1.24
CA GLY A 16 -8.82 -6.13 0.20
C GLY A 16 -8.81 -4.78 0.84
N VAL A 17 -9.13 -4.80 2.12
CA VAL A 17 -9.09 -3.66 3.01
C VAL A 17 -8.03 -3.92 4.05
N ALA A 18 -7.27 -2.89 4.40
CA ALA A 18 -6.25 -2.93 5.43
C ALA A 18 -6.60 -1.88 6.48
N TYR A 19 -6.50 -2.26 7.74
CA TYR A 19 -6.72 -1.38 8.89
C TYR A 19 -5.50 -1.57 9.79
N GLY A 20 -4.72 -0.52 10.00
CA GLY A 20 -3.54 -0.57 10.86
C GLY A 20 -2.97 0.80 11.22
N PRO A 21 -1.99 0.82 12.15
CA PRO A 21 -1.20 2.02 12.41
C PRO A 21 -0.35 2.35 11.18
N VAL A 22 -0.42 3.61 10.71
CA VAL A 22 0.44 4.15 9.66
C VAL A 22 1.13 5.41 10.16
N ASN A 23 2.38 5.61 9.75
CA ASN A 23 3.11 6.82 10.08
C ASN A 23 2.75 7.90 9.06
N LYS A 24 2.11 8.98 9.52
CA LYS A 24 1.78 10.16 8.71
C LYS A 24 2.61 11.35 9.14
N LEU A 25 2.98 12.21 8.19
CA LEU A 25 3.61 13.49 8.51
C LEU A 25 2.60 14.38 9.23
N THR A 26 2.96 14.86 10.43
CA THR A 26 2.04 15.59 11.30
C THR A 26 1.69 16.96 10.72
N ASN A 27 2.67 17.65 10.12
CA ASN A 27 2.53 19.03 9.62
C ASN A 27 3.02 19.24 8.17
N GLY A 28 3.36 18.18 7.44
CA GLY A 28 4.08 18.33 6.17
C GLY A 28 5.46 18.97 6.39
N LEU A 29 6.18 19.25 5.31
CA LEU A 29 7.37 20.11 5.35
C LEU A 29 7.02 21.36 4.53
N GLU A 30 6.97 22.52 5.17
CA GLU A 30 6.74 23.77 4.46
C GLU A 30 8.02 24.26 3.78
N VAL A 31 7.87 24.94 2.63
CA VAL A 31 9.02 25.45 1.87
C VAL A 31 9.71 26.55 2.70
N GLY A 32 10.86 26.21 3.29
CA GLY A 32 11.66 27.11 4.14
C GLY A 32 12.01 26.56 5.51
N GLU A 33 11.43 25.43 5.92
CA GLU A 33 11.79 24.77 7.17
C GLU A 33 13.16 24.06 7.06
N GLN A 34 14.04 24.29 8.04
CA GLN A 34 15.30 23.56 8.17
C GLN A 34 15.07 22.32 9.03
N THR A 35 15.02 21.15 8.41
CA THR A 35 15.00 19.88 9.15
C THR A 35 16.40 19.54 9.63
N GLU A 36 16.61 19.47 10.94
CA GLU A 36 17.76 18.79 11.50
C GLU A 36 17.60 17.28 11.27
N ILE A 37 18.60 16.64 10.64
CA ILE A 37 18.57 15.24 10.18
C ILE A 37 18.24 14.23 11.32
N PHE A 38 18.36 14.66 12.58
CA PHE A 38 18.18 13.82 13.76
C PHE A 38 16.76 13.78 14.34
N ASP A 39 15.80 14.55 13.82
CA ASP A 39 14.51 14.75 14.50
C ASP A 39 13.28 14.20 13.75
N ILE A 40 13.47 13.13 12.95
CA ILE A 40 12.41 12.49 12.15
C ILE A 40 11.17 12.07 12.98
N ASP A 41 11.38 11.77 14.27
CA ASP A 41 10.32 11.32 15.18
C ASP A 41 9.33 12.44 15.57
N ASN A 42 9.77 13.71 15.54
CA ASN A 42 8.87 14.86 15.81
C ASN A 42 7.94 15.18 14.63
N TYR A 43 8.28 14.75 13.42
CA TYR A 43 7.51 15.06 12.21
C TYR A 43 6.53 13.96 11.80
N THR A 44 6.62 12.77 12.40
CA THR A 44 5.73 11.64 12.06
C THR A 44 4.87 11.23 13.25
N LYS A 45 3.55 11.19 13.03
CA LYS A 45 2.58 10.68 14.01
C LYS A 45 2.03 9.35 13.52
N SER A 46 2.04 8.35 14.40
CA SER A 46 1.30 7.11 14.16
C SER A 46 -0.19 7.39 14.27
N VAL A 47 -0.90 7.26 13.15
CA VAL A 47 -2.34 7.43 13.05
C VAL A 47 -2.93 6.14 12.55
N TYR A 48 -4.08 5.76 13.10
CA TYR A 48 -4.79 4.59 12.61
C TYR A 48 -5.50 4.94 11.29
N ASP A 49 -5.23 4.19 10.23
CA ASP A 49 -5.79 4.48 8.92
C ASP A 49 -6.35 3.23 8.23
N PHE A 50 -7.25 3.48 7.28
CA PHE A 50 -7.90 2.47 6.47
C PHE A 50 -7.46 2.60 5.01
N GLY A 51 -6.91 1.52 4.45
CA GLY A 51 -6.50 1.44 3.05
C GLY A 51 -7.34 0.42 2.29
N TYR A 52 -7.52 0.65 1.00
CA TYR A 52 -8.06 -0.34 0.06
C TYR A 52 -7.02 -0.65 -1.01
N TYR A 53 -6.99 -1.89 -1.49
CA TYR A 53 -6.16 -2.27 -2.62
C TYR A 53 -6.95 -3.16 -3.57
N PHE A 54 -6.59 -3.08 -4.86
CA PHE A 54 -7.06 -3.95 -5.91
C PHE A 54 -5.86 -4.37 -6.77
N GLY A 55 -5.77 -5.66 -7.06
CA GLY A 55 -4.69 -6.27 -7.81
C GLY A 55 -5.22 -7.20 -8.89
N ILE A 56 -4.52 -7.21 -10.02
CA ILE A 56 -4.75 -8.15 -11.12
C ILE A 56 -3.47 -8.96 -11.27
N SER A 57 -3.56 -10.29 -11.26
CA SER A 57 -2.43 -11.17 -11.54
C SER A 57 -2.80 -12.21 -12.59
N PHE A 58 -1.85 -12.56 -13.44
CA PHE A 58 -2.02 -13.54 -14.50
C PHE A 58 -0.83 -14.50 -14.51
N SER A 59 -1.07 -15.77 -14.84
CA SER A 59 -0.03 -16.78 -15.00
C SER A 59 0.09 -17.17 -16.47
N LEU A 60 1.31 -17.09 -17.03
CA LEU A 60 1.64 -17.41 -18.43
C LEU A 60 2.15 -18.85 -18.64
N PHE A 61 2.19 -19.70 -17.61
CA PHE A 61 2.90 -20.99 -17.64
C PHE A 61 2.04 -22.21 -17.96
N ASP A 62 1.13 -22.11 -18.93
CA ASP A 62 0.50 -23.30 -19.54
C ASP A 62 0.32 -23.12 -21.07
N ILE A 63 1.31 -22.48 -21.71
CA ILE A 63 1.42 -22.41 -23.17
C ILE A 63 2.27 -23.62 -23.60
N LYS A 64 1.62 -24.68 -24.06
CA LYS A 64 2.24 -25.82 -24.74
C LYS A 64 2.21 -25.62 -26.25
#